data_AF-A0A497KYW9-F1
#
_entry.id   AF-A0A497KYW9-F1
#
_cell.length_a   1.000
_cell.length_b   1.000
_cell.length_c   1.000
_cell.angle_alpha   90.00
_cell.angle_beta   90.00
_cell.angle_gamma   90.00
#
_symmetry.space_group_name_H-M   'P 1'
#
loop_
_entity.id
_entity.type
_entity.pdbx_description
1 polymer ?
#
loop_
_entity_poly.entity_id
_entity_poly.type
_entity_poly.pdbx_seq_one_letter_code
_entity_poly.pdbx_strand_id
1 'polypeptide(L)' 'MPRGEKSLRDLAEEILEELSEFEIGGKDLDVIFEPLVERCAELAKNERELRQCIEEGISTLKTVVKKVVR' A
#
# COMPACT_ATOMS: atom_id res chain seq x y z
N MET A 1 -19.55 -17.04 -15.46
CA MET A 1 -19.12 -16.43 -14.18
C MET A 1 -19.38 -14.94 -14.27
N PRO A 2 -20.11 -14.32 -13.32
CA PRO A 2 -20.18 -12.85 -13.26
C PRO A 2 -18.75 -12.33 -12.99
N ARG A 3 -18.39 -11.16 -13.53
CA ARG A 3 -17.03 -10.59 -13.41
C ARG A 3 -16.61 -10.60 -11.93
N GLY A 4 -15.71 -11.51 -11.59
CA GLY A 4 -15.49 -11.98 -10.22
C GLY A 4 -14.83 -10.91 -9.36
N GLU A 5 -15.33 -10.77 -8.14
CA GLU A 5 -14.71 -9.95 -7.09
C GLU A 5 -13.26 -10.43 -6.89
N LYS A 6 -12.28 -9.55 -7.11
CA LYS A 6 -10.87 -9.83 -6.80
C LYS A 6 -10.72 -9.97 -5.29
N SER A 7 -9.85 -10.87 -4.85
CA SER A 7 -9.54 -10.98 -3.42
C SER A 7 -8.74 -9.74 -2.96
N LEU A 8 -8.79 -9.42 -1.66
CA LEU A 8 -7.95 -8.36 -1.09
C LEU A 8 -6.46 -8.60 -1.27
N ARG A 9 -6.08 -9.87 -1.37
CA ARG A 9 -4.70 -10.28 -1.62
C ARG A 9 -4.30 -10.02 -3.07
N ASP A 10 -5.20 -10.32 -4.02
CA ASP A 10 -4.97 -10.03 -5.43
C ASP A 10 -4.81 -8.51 -5.64
N LEU A 11 -5.63 -7.70 -4.96
CA LEU A 11 -5.50 -6.25 -4.99
C LEU A 11 -4.19 -5.75 -4.35
N ALA A 12 -3.74 -6.40 -3.29
CA ALA A 12 -2.45 -6.07 -2.66
C ALA A 12 -1.27 -6.40 -3.59
N GLU A 13 -1.32 -7.55 -4.27
CA GLU A 13 -0.34 -7.96 -5.27
C GLU A 13 -0.32 -6.97 -6.44
N GLU A 14 -1.48 -6.55 -6.97
CA GLU A 14 -1.56 -5.53 -8.01
C GLU A 14 -0.96 -4.18 -7.58
N ILE A 15 -1.18 -3.76 -6.34
CA ILE A 15 -0.56 -2.54 -5.81
C ILE A 15 0.96 -2.68 -5.76
N LEU A 16 1.48 -3.84 -5.37
CA LEU A 16 2.92 -4.08 -5.32
C LEU A 16 3.54 -4.17 -6.71
N GLU A 17 2.87 -4.81 -7.67
CA GLU A 17 3.30 -4.83 -9.07
C GLU A 17 3.41 -3.40 -9.63
N GLU A 18 2.39 -2.56 -9.42
CA GLU A 18 2.44 -1.15 -9.85
C GLU A 18 3.54 -0.37 -9.12
N LEU A 19 3.79 -0.65 -7.83
CA LEU A 19 4.89 -0.02 -7.09
C LEU A 19 6.28 -0.43 -7.61
N SER A 20 6.42 -1.64 -8.15
CA SER A 20 7.69 -2.14 -8.69
C SER A 20 8.18 -1.34 -9.91
N GLU A 21 7.30 -0.57 -10.56
CA GLU A 21 7.67 0.33 -11.67
C GLU A 21 8.40 1.61 -11.20
N PHE A 22 8.48 1.84 -9.89
CA PHE A 22 9.05 3.05 -9.31
C PHE A 22 10.23 2.73 -8.39
N GLU A 23 11.20 3.64 -8.36
CA GLU A 23 12.38 3.52 -7.50
C GLU A 23 12.61 4.79 -6.67
N ILE A 24 13.10 4.62 -5.44
CA ILE A 24 13.67 5.69 -4.64
C ILE A 24 15.05 5.27 -4.13
N GLY A 25 16.08 6.04 -4.49
CA GLY A 25 17.46 5.78 -4.03
C GLY A 25 18.05 4.48 -4.56
N GLY A 26 17.62 4.02 -5.74
CA GLY A 26 18.04 2.76 -6.35
C GLY A 26 17.42 1.52 -5.71
N LYS A 27 16.26 1.67 -5.07
CA LYS A 27 15.47 0.58 -4.51
C LYS A 27 14.02 0.72 -4.95
N ASP A 28 13.47 -0.40 -5.43
CA ASP A 28 12.10 -0.52 -5.90
C ASP A 28 11.11 -0.24 -4.75
N LEU A 29 10.00 0.44 -5.08
CA LEU A 29 9.05 0.88 -4.07
C LEU A 29 8.20 -0.27 -3.52
N ASP A 30 7.96 -1.31 -4.29
CA ASP A 30 7.30 -2.53 -3.82
C ASP A 30 8.02 -3.11 -2.60
N VAL A 31 9.35 -3.24 -2.64
CA VAL A 31 10.15 -3.74 -1.52
C VAL A 31 10.09 -2.82 -0.30
N ILE A 32 9.91 -1.52 -0.52
CA ILE A 32 9.82 -0.53 0.57
C ILE A 32 8.44 -0.56 1.23
N PHE A 33 7.39 -0.71 0.43
CA PHE A 33 6.00 -0.58 0.89
C PHE A 33 5.30 -1.92 1.13
N GLU A 34 5.88 -3.05 0.73
CA GLU A 34 5.36 -4.41 0.95
C GLU A 34 4.83 -4.64 2.37
N PRO A 35 5.59 -4.34 3.45
CA PRO A 35 5.09 -4.55 4.81
C PRO A 35 3.83 -3.74 5.14
N LEU A 36 3.65 -2.56 4.55
CA LEU A 36 2.45 -1.74 4.75
C LEU A 36 1.27 -2.32 3.98
N VAL A 37 1.48 -2.66 2.70
CA VAL A 37 0.43 -3.15 1.81
C VAL A 37 -0.10 -4.51 2.29
N GLU A 38 0.79 -5.45 2.62
CA GLU A 38 0.41 -6.76 3.17
C GLU A 38 -0.39 -6.61 4.46
N ARG A 39 0.08 -5.77 5.39
CA ARG A 39 -0.59 -5.58 6.67
C ARG A 39 -1.98 -4.95 6.51
N CYS A 40 -2.14 -4.02 5.56
CA CYS A 40 -3.43 -3.44 5.25
C CYS A 40 -4.39 -4.47 4.63
N ALA A 41 -3.89 -5.36 3.77
CA ALA A 41 -4.69 -6.43 3.16
C ALA A 41 -5.19 -7.45 4.19
N GLU A 42 -4.37 -7.77 5.21
CA GLU A 42 -4.76 -8.65 6.32
C GLU A 42 -5.85 -8.05 7.21
N LEU A 43 -5.85 -6.73 7.41
CA LEU A 43 -6.74 -6.03 8.34
C LEU A 43 -8.06 -5.58 7.69
N ALA A 44 -8.02 -5.28 6.39
CA ALA A 44 -9.17 -4.77 5.67
C ALA A 44 -10.25 -5.84 5.49
N LYS A 45 -11.52 -5.42 5.49
CA LYS A 45 -12.67 -6.28 5.20
C LYS A 45 -13.16 -6.17 3.76
N ASN A 46 -12.71 -5.15 3.04
CA ASN A 46 -13.09 -4.83 1.67
C ASN A 46 -12.09 -3.86 1.04
N GLU A 47 -12.17 -3.67 -0.27
CA GLU A 47 -11.27 -2.82 -1.06
C GLU A 47 -11.16 -1.38 -0.51
N ARG A 48 -12.29 -0.82 -0.07
CA ARG A 48 -12.32 0.55 0.48
C ARG A 48 -11.48 0.65 1.75
N GLU A 49 -11.58 -0.32 2.65
CA GLU A 49 -10.78 -0.37 3.88
C GLU A 49 -9.29 -0.57 3.59
N LEU A 50 -8.94 -1.41 2.59
CA LEU A 50 -7.56 -1.61 2.15
C LEU A 50 -6.94 -0.29 1.68
N ARG A 51 -7.62 0.40 0.76
CA ARG A 51 -7.18 1.70 0.25
C ARG A 51 -7.04 2.74 1.37
N GLN A 52 -8.03 2.81 2.27
CA GLN A 52 -8.00 3.75 3.39
C GLN A 52 -6.79 3.50 4.31
N CYS A 53 -6.49 2.24 4.63
CA CYS A 53 -5.35 1.88 5.47
C CYS A 53 -4.02 2.35 4.87
N ILE A 54 -3.81 2.15 3.56
CA ILE A 54 -2.59 2.59 2.85
C ILE A 54 -2.49 4.12 2.85
N GLU A 55 -3.58 4.82 2.53
CA GLU A 55 -3.63 6.29 2.52
C GLU A 55 -3.31 6.89 3.90
N GLU A 56 -3.83 6.30 4.98
CA GLU A 56 -3.55 6.69 6.36
C GLU A 56 -2.07 6.48 6.73
N GLY A 57 -1.48 5.36 6.31
CA GLY A 57 -0.06 5.08 6.49
C GLY A 57 0.84 6.14 5.84
N ILE A 58 0.58 6.46 4.58
CA ILE A 58 1.35 7.47 3.83
C ILE A 58 1.15 8.88 4.42
N SER A 59 -0.08 9.24 4.79
CA SER A 59 -0.40 10.53 5.42
C SER A 59 0.30 10.70 6.77
N THR A 60 0.37 9.61 7.54
CA THR A 60 1.09 9.56 8.82
C THR A 60 2.58 9.78 8.61
N LEU A 61 3.20 9.07 7.66
CA LEU A 61 4.62 9.25 7.32
C LEU A 61 4.92 10.71 6.94
N LYS A 62 4.10 11.31 6.07
CA LYS A 62 4.22 12.73 5.68
C LYS A 62 4.16 13.66 6.89
N THR A 63 3.29 13.38 7.85
CA THR A 63 3.16 14.15 9.09
C THR A 63 4.40 14.00 9.99
N VAL A 64 4.93 12.78 10.12
CA VAL A 64 6.14 12.50 10.90
C VAL A 64 7.35 13.23 10.31
N VAL A 65 7.58 13.13 9.00
CA VAL A 65 8.69 13.83 8.33
C VAL A 65 8.63 15.33 8.58
N LYS A 66 7.46 15.96 8.45
CA LYS A 66 7.27 17.39 8.74
C LYS A 66 7.59 17.79 10.19
N LYS A 67 7.43 16.88 11.15
CA LYS A 67 7.75 17.14 12.56
C LYS A 67 9.24 17.04 12.86
N VAL A 68 9.95 16.14 12.16
CA VAL A 68 11.38 15.89 12.38
C VAL A 68 12.26 16.93 11.69
N VAL A 69 11.87 17.37 10.49
CA VAL A 69 12.63 18.36 9.69
C VAL A 69 12.29 19.80 10.10
N ARG A 70 11.87 20.00 11.36
CA ARG A 70 11.39 21.29 11.87
C ARG A 70 12.41 21.98 12.76
#